data_AF-A8S0E8-F1
#
_entry.id   AF-A8S0E8-F1
#
_cell.length_a   1.000
_cell.length_b   1.000
_cell.length_c   1.000
_cell.angle_alpha   90.00
_cell.angle_beta   90.00
_cell.angle_gamma   90.00
#
_symmetry.space_group_name_H-M   'P 1'
#
loop_
_entity.id
_entity.type
_entity.pdbx_description
1 polymer ?
#
loop_
_entity_poly.entity_id
_entity_poly.type
_entity_poly.pdbx_seq_one_letter_code
_entity_poly.pdbx_strand_id
1 'polypeptide(L)' 'MNPFLEDEKDIGKAQIRAIRNQEFWSLVFSTGKIAYTEWCNMCLSEYYEAREAYINYNESLKSNQ' A
#
# COMPACT_ATOMS: atom_id res chain seq x y z
N MET A 1 5.41 25.48 2.76
CA MET A 1 5.19 24.04 3.02
C MET A 1 6.31 23.27 2.31
N ASN A 2 6.80 22.15 2.84
CA ASN A 2 7.92 21.41 2.23
C ASN A 2 7.39 20.53 1.07
N PRO A 3 7.77 20.79 -0.20
CA PRO A 3 7.22 20.07 -1.35
C PRO A 3 7.45 18.55 -1.30
N PHE A 4 8.54 18.10 -0.67
CA PHE A 4 8.83 16.68 -0.49
C PHE A 4 7.77 15.97 0.38
N LEU A 5 7.37 16.61 1.49
CA LEU A 5 6.37 16.05 2.40
C LEU A 5 4.94 16.08 1.85
N GLU A 6 4.67 16.97 0.89
CA GLU A 6 3.40 16.97 0.16
C GLU A 6 3.35 15.81 -0.84
N ASP A 7 4.47 15.54 -1.52
CA ASP A 7 4.58 14.42 -2.47
C ASP A 7 4.43 13.05 -1.79
N GLU A 8 5.03 12.88 -0.60
CA GLU A 8 4.91 11.63 0.14
C GLU A 8 3.48 11.36 0.67
N LYS A 9 2.67 12.40 0.84
CA LYS A 9 1.27 12.31 1.32
C LYS A 9 0.25 12.23 0.18
N ASP A 10 0.69 12.27 -1.07
CA ASP A 10 -0.19 12.22 -2.22
C ASP A 10 -0.85 10.83 -2.34
N ILE A 11 -2.11 10.78 -1.92
CA ILE A 11 -2.93 9.56 -1.94
C ILE A 11 -3.15 9.08 -3.39
N GLY A 12 -3.30 9.99 -4.35
CA GLY A 12 -3.49 9.62 -5.75
C GLY A 12 -2.27 8.89 -6.32
N LYS A 13 -1.06 9.38 -5.99
CA LYS A 13 0.18 8.67 -6.34
C LYS A 13 0.31 7.35 -5.62
N ALA A 14 -0.05 7.28 -4.34
CA ALA A 14 -0.03 6.04 -3.58
C ALA A 14 -0.96 4.98 -4.21
N GLN A 15 -2.16 5.36 -4.63
CA GLN A 15 -3.10 4.48 -5.35
C GLN A 15 -2.53 3.99 -6.68
N ILE A 16 -1.93 4.88 -7.48
CA ILE A 16 -1.29 4.51 -8.74
C ILE A 16 -0.16 3.50 -8.51
N ARG A 17 0.69 3.71 -7.50
CA ARG A 17 1.76 2.77 -7.15
C ARG A 17 1.20 1.44 -6.66
N ALA A 18 0.17 1.45 -5.81
CA ALA A 18 -0.48 0.26 -5.30
C ALA A 18 -1.07 -0.62 -6.42
N ILE A 19 -1.70 0.00 -7.43
CA ILE A 19 -2.21 -0.69 -8.62
C ILE A 19 -1.04 -1.23 -9.46
N ARG A 20 -0.01 -0.42 -9.69
CA ARG A 20 1.17 -0.85 -10.46
C ARG A 20 1.88 -2.04 -9.83
N ASN A 21 1.92 -2.09 -8.50
CA ASN A 21 2.59 -3.13 -7.71
C ASN A 21 1.61 -4.17 -7.15
N GLN A 22 0.41 -4.29 -7.74
CA GLN A 22 -0.67 -5.12 -7.19
C GLN A 22 -0.29 -6.60 -7.00
N GLU A 23 0.46 -7.19 -7.94
CA GLU A 23 0.87 -8.60 -7.85
C GLU A 23 1.79 -8.84 -6.65
N PHE A 24 2.77 -7.96 -6.45
CA PHE A 24 3.67 -7.99 -5.30
C PHE A 24 2.88 -7.91 -3.99
N TRP A 25 2.01 -6.91 -3.86
CA TRP A 25 1.22 -6.73 -2.64
C TRP A 25 0.24 -7.88 -2.40
N SER A 26 -0.36 -8.42 -3.45
CA SER A 26 -1.24 -9.59 -3.33
C SER A 26 -0.49 -10.83 -2.85
N LEU A 27 0.75 -11.02 -3.29
CA LEU A 27 1.62 -12.08 -2.78
C LEU A 27 1.97 -11.85 -1.30
N VAL A 28 2.36 -10.63 -0.94
CA VAL A 28 2.67 -10.26 0.46
C VAL A 28 1.47 -10.54 1.37
N PHE A 29 0.27 -10.12 0.98
CA PHE A 29 -0.93 -10.28 1.82
C PHE A 29 -1.52 -11.70 1.81
N SER A 30 -1.30 -12.48 0.74
CA SER A 30 -1.76 -13.88 0.70
C SER A 30 -0.89 -14.82 1.54
N THR A 31 0.39 -14.49 1.72
CA THR A 31 1.34 -15.30 2.50
C THR A 31 1.32 -14.99 4.00
N GLY A 32 0.65 -13.90 4.40
CA GLY A 32 0.51 -13.49 5.80
C GLY A 32 0.23 -12.00 5.95
N LYS A 33 0.42 -11.46 7.16
CA LYS A 33 0.36 -10.02 7.42
C LYS A 33 1.78 -9.46 7.55
N ILE A 34 1.95 -8.21 7.14
CA ILE A 34 3.17 -7.43 7.39
C ILE A 34 3.33 -7.19 8.89
N ALA A 35 4.50 -7.48 9.44
CA ALA A 35 4.83 -7.31 10.85
C ALA A 35 4.97 -5.81 11.21
N TYR A 36 4.77 -5.46 12.48
CA TYR A 36 4.91 -4.08 12.94
C TYR A 36 6.28 -3.48 12.62
N THR A 37 7.35 -4.28 12.74
CA THR A 37 8.72 -3.85 12.44
C THR A 37 8.93 -3.54 10.96
N GLU A 38 8.18 -4.17 10.07
CA GLU A 38 8.23 -3.87 8.63
C GLU A 38 7.46 -2.58 8.35
N TRP A 39 6.29 -2.39 8.98
CA TRP A 39 5.52 -1.16 8.88
C TRP A 39 6.27 0.07 9.41
N CYS A 40 6.96 -0.04 10.55
CA CYS A 40 7.63 1.11 11.17
C CYS A 40 8.88 1.57 10.40
N ASN A 41 9.43 0.71 9.53
CA ASN A 41 10.60 1.02 8.72
C ASN A 41 10.24 1.62 7.34
N MET A 42 8.95 1.64 6.97
CA MET A 42 8.50 2.26 5.72
C MET A 42 8.59 3.78 5.81
N CYS A 43 8.98 4.41 4.71
CA CYS A 43 8.76 5.84 4.56
C CYS A 43 7.25 6.13 4.41
N LEU A 44 6.85 7.39 4.54
CA LEU A 44 5.43 7.76 4.53
C LEU A 44 4.74 7.39 3.19
N SER A 45 5.47 7.52 2.08
CA SER A 45 4.96 7.20 0.76
C SER A 45 4.77 5.69 0.52
N GLU A 46 5.66 4.87 1.08
CA GLU A 46 5.57 3.40 1.08
C GLU A 46 4.43 2.92 1.97
N TYR A 47 4.27 3.53 3.16
CA TYR A 47 3.15 3.22 4.05
C TYR A 47 1.80 3.46 3.36
N TYR A 48 1.63 4.61 2.69
CA TYR A 48 0.39 4.89 1.98
C TYR A 48 0.16 3.95 0.81
N GLU A 49 1.21 3.61 0.04
CA GLU A 49 1.09 2.61 -1.03
C GLU A 49 0.62 1.25 -0.48
N ALA A 50 1.27 0.75 0.57
CA ALA A 50 0.93 -0.52 1.20
C ALA A 50 -0.49 -0.51 1.79
N ARG A 51 -0.94 0.62 2.36
CA ARG A 51 -2.33 0.82 2.83
C ARG A 51 -3.33 0.68 1.70
N GLU A 52 -3.14 1.40 0.58
CA GLU A 52 -4.05 1.35 -0.56
C GLU A 52 -4.05 -0.04 -1.21
N ALA A 53 -2.88 -0.69 -1.29
CA ALA A 53 -2.78 -2.05 -1.79
C ALA A 53 -3.55 -3.06 -0.91
N TYR A 54 -3.53 -2.88 0.41
CA TYR A 54 -4.30 -3.72 1.34
C TYR A 54 -5.81 -3.51 1.18
N ILE A 55 -6.26 -2.28 0.93
CA ILE A 55 -7.67 -1.99 0.62
C ILE A 55 -8.08 -2.75 -0.65
N ASN A 56 -7.32 -2.57 -1.74
CA ASN A 56 -7.58 -3.26 -3.02
C ASN A 56 -7.60 -4.78 -2.88
N TYR A 57 -6.66 -5.35 -2.12
CA TYR A 57 -6.61 -6.78 -1.85
C TYR A 57 -7.89 -7.27 -1.15
N ASN A 58 -8.34 -6.60 -0.09
CA ASN A 58 -9.57 -6.97 0.61
C ASN A 58 -10.83 -6.81 -0.25
N GLU A 59 -10.88 -5.77 -1.10
CA GLU A 59 -11.97 -5.60 -2.07
C GLU A 59 -12.01 -6.75 -3.08
N SER A 60 -10.84 -7.18 -3.58
CA SER A 60 -10.75 -8.32 -4.49
C SER A 60 -11.25 -9.64 -3.86
N LEU A 61 -11.00 -9.84 -2.56
CA LEU A 61 -11.49 -11.01 -1.83
C LEU A 61 -13.03 -10.99 -1.72
N LYS A 62 -13.63 -9.83 -1.50
CA LYS A 62 -15.10 -9.67 -1.44
C LYS A 62 -15.76 -9.89 -2.80
N SER A 63 -15.09 -9.49 -3.89
CA SER A 63 -15.60 -9.69 -5.25
C SER A 63 -15.57 -11.15 -5.72
N ASN A 64 -14.75 -11.99 -5.08
CA ASN A 64 -14.59 -13.41 -5.42
C ASN A 64 -15.49 -14.35 -4.57
N GLN A 65 -16.35 -13.78 -3.71
CA GLN A 65 -17.36 -14.49 -2.92
C GLN A 65 -18.75 -14.33 -3.54
#